data_AF-A0A7S3F0D8-F1
#
_entry.id   AF-A0A7S3F0D8-F1
#
_cell.length_a   1.000
_cell.length_b   1.000
_cell.length_c   1.000
_cell.angle_alpha   90.00
_cell.angle_beta   90.00
_cell.angle_gamma   90.00
#
_symmetry.space_group_name_H-M   'P 1'
#
loop_
_entity.id
_entity.type
_entity.pdbx_description
1 polymer ?
#
loop_
_entity_poly.entity_id
_entity_poly.type
_entity_poly.pdbx_seq_one_letter_code
_entity_poly.pdbx_strand_id
1 'polypeptide(L)'
;VTTEPALELPASPVGAQRCVMLDSMPQSRHDVRLRFKTTDRAPYDDARARAGVGTDGVFDVLLYNDAGEVTECSIANVVRVPLRLPRRATLRAQHAAWLMHAAPRCVWS
;
A
#
# COMPACT_ATOMS: atom_id res chain seq x y z
N VAL A 1 34.73 -24.23 13.93
CA VAL A 1 33.69 -23.37 13.34
C VAL A 1 32.85 -22.87 14.49
N THR A 2 32.98 -21.59 14.85
CA THR A 2 32.19 -20.97 15.92
C THR A 2 30.85 -20.59 15.30
N THR A 3 29.78 -21.24 15.72
CA THR A 3 28.42 -20.93 15.28
C THR A 3 27.99 -19.65 16.00
N GLU A 4 27.99 -18.52 15.29
CA GLU A 4 27.34 -17.30 15.76
C GLU A 4 25.85 -17.61 16.02
N PRO A 5 25.28 -17.26 17.18
CA PRO A 5 23.87 -17.49 17.44
C PRO A 5 23.03 -16.66 16.47
N ALA A 6 22.05 -17.31 15.83
CA ALA A 6 21.13 -16.63 14.93
C ALA A 6 20.39 -15.54 15.72
N LEU A 7 20.55 -14.29 15.27
CA LEU A 7 19.84 -13.14 15.83
C LEU A 7 18.34 -13.35 15.59
N GLU A 8 17.58 -13.66 16.64
CA GLU A 8 16.12 -13.75 16.57
C GLU A 8 15.55 -12.34 16.32
N LEU A 9 15.03 -12.11 15.12
CA LEU A 9 14.30 -10.89 14.81
C LEU A 9 12.93 -10.92 15.51
N PRO A 10 12.51 -9.84 16.19
CA PRO A 10 11.21 -9.81 16.84
C PRO A 10 10.11 -10.02 15.80
N ALA A 11 9.19 -10.94 16.09
CA ALA A 11 8.04 -11.18 15.23
C ALA A 11 7.25 -9.87 15.06
N SER A 12 7.03 -9.47 13.81
CA SER A 12 6.14 -8.35 13.50
C SER A 12 4.74 -8.70 14.01
N PRO A 13 4.06 -7.84 14.79
CA PRO A 13 2.75 -8.16 15.34
C PRO A 13 1.78 -8.49 14.21
N VAL A 14 1.30 -9.74 14.24
CA VAL A 14 0.28 -10.23 13.30
C VAL A 14 -0.97 -9.36 13.49
N GLY A 15 -1.30 -8.55 12.48
CA GLY A 15 -2.48 -7.68 12.48
C GLY A 15 -2.20 -6.18 12.56
N ALA A 16 -0.94 -5.73 12.58
CA ALA A 16 -0.66 -4.30 12.43
C ALA A 16 -1.09 -3.80 11.03
N GLN A 17 -2.07 -2.89 11.01
CA GLN A 17 -2.52 -2.26 9.79
C GLN A 17 -1.39 -1.41 9.20
N ARG A 18 -1.03 -1.68 7.95
CA ARG A 18 0.00 -0.93 7.22
C ARG A 18 -0.67 0.11 6.33
N CYS A 19 -0.18 1.35 6.38
CA CYS A 19 -0.67 2.42 5.53
C CYS A 19 -0.07 2.28 4.13
N VAL A 20 -0.93 2.21 3.10
CA VAL A 20 -0.52 2.26 1.69
C VAL A 20 -1.15 3.49 1.07
N MET A 21 -0.35 4.33 0.43
CA MET A 21 -0.81 5.56 -0.23
C MET A 21 -1.05 5.31 -1.72
N LEU A 22 -2.02 5.98 -2.33
CA LEU A 22 -2.12 6.03 -3.79
C LEU A 22 -1.11 7.07 -4.30
N ASP A 23 -0.34 6.73 -5.33
CA ASP A 23 0.56 7.68 -6.01
C ASP A 23 -0.22 8.90 -6.50
N SER A 24 0.43 10.06 -6.58
CA SER A 24 -0.15 11.30 -7.11
C SER A 24 0.07 11.45 -8.62
N MET A 25 0.86 10.57 -9.25
CA MET A 25 1.15 10.61 -10.69
C MET A 25 0.90 9.25 -11.35
N PRO A 26 0.29 9.23 -12.55
CA PRO A 26 0.12 7.99 -13.29
C PRO A 26 1.45 7.49 -13.85
N GLN A 27 1.55 6.17 -13.96
CA GLN A 27 2.62 5.48 -14.64
C GLN A 27 2.25 5.26 -16.12
N SER A 28 3.22 5.41 -17.02
CA SER A 28 2.99 5.09 -18.43
C SER A 28 2.88 3.57 -18.60
N ARG A 29 1.76 3.07 -19.15
CA ARG A 29 1.61 1.65 -19.51
C ARG A 29 2.62 1.18 -20.56
N HIS A 30 3.28 2.12 -21.25
CA HIS A 30 4.30 1.86 -22.26
C HIS A 30 5.73 1.87 -21.68
N ASP A 31 5.91 2.15 -20.39
CA ASP A 31 7.21 2.05 -19.74
C ASP A 31 7.60 0.58 -19.53
N VAL A 32 8.63 0.14 -20.25
CA VAL A 32 9.14 -1.23 -20.21
C VAL A 32 9.71 -1.63 -18.85
N ARG A 33 10.11 -0.66 -18.02
CA ARG A 33 10.69 -0.89 -16.69
C ARG A 33 9.67 -1.45 -15.70
N LEU A 34 8.38 -1.23 -15.96
CA LEU A 34 7.27 -1.76 -15.16
C LEU A 34 6.90 -3.20 -15.54
N ARG A 35 7.37 -3.69 -16.69
CA ARG A 35 7.04 -5.04 -17.16
C ARG A 35 7.95 -6.11 -16.57
N PHE A 36 9.22 -5.78 -16.36
CA PHE A 36 10.22 -6.73 -15.91
C PHE A 36 10.86 -6.22 -14.63
N LYS A 37 11.05 -7.14 -13.68
CA LYS A 37 11.82 -6.83 -12.48
C LYS A 37 13.28 -6.60 -12.88
N THR A 38 13.72 -5.36 -12.80
CA THR A 38 15.11 -4.96 -13.03
C THR A 38 15.65 -4.17 -11.84
N THR A 39 16.93 -3.84 -11.88
CA THR A 39 17.56 -2.91 -10.94
C THR A 39 17.32 -1.44 -11.30
N ASP A 40 16.91 -1.14 -12.54
CA ASP A 40 16.44 0.19 -12.91
C ASP A 40 15.01 0.37 -12.38
N ARG A 41 14.94 1.00 -11.21
CA ARG A 41 13.71 1.16 -10.42
C ARG A 41 13.25 2.60 -10.30
N ALA A 42 13.77 3.52 -11.11
CA ALA A 42 13.47 4.94 -11.03
C ALA A 42 11.95 5.25 -10.93
N PRO A 43 11.05 4.63 -11.74
CA PRO A 43 9.61 4.89 -11.61
C PRO A 43 9.04 4.56 -10.22
N TYR A 44 9.51 3.46 -9.63
CA TYR A 44 9.10 3.01 -8.30
C TYR A 44 9.69 3.90 -7.21
N ASP A 45 10.96 4.27 -7.32
CA ASP A 45 11.66 5.09 -6.33
C ASP A 45 11.10 6.52 -6.31
N ASP A 46 10.78 7.09 -7.48
CA ASP A 46 10.11 8.38 -7.59
C ASP A 46 8.71 8.34 -6.95
N ALA A 47 7.95 7.28 -7.18
CA ALA A 47 6.63 7.08 -6.56
C ALA A 47 6.73 6.98 -5.03
N ARG A 48 7.71 6.22 -4.53
CA ARG A 48 7.97 6.09 -3.10
C ARG A 48 8.35 7.42 -2.47
N ALA A 49 9.16 8.23 -3.15
CA ALA A 49 9.54 9.55 -2.69
C ALA A 49 8.34 10.51 -2.62
N ARG A 50 7.49 10.55 -3.67
CA ARG A 50 6.26 11.36 -3.67
C ARG A 50 5.30 10.97 -2.54
N ALA A 51 5.19 9.67 -2.27
CA ALA A 51 4.27 9.13 -1.27
C ALA A 51 4.83 9.12 0.17
N GLY A 52 6.07 9.56 0.40
CA GLY A 52 6.67 9.58 1.74
C GLY A 52 6.92 8.18 2.34
N VAL A 53 7.18 7.18 1.48
CA VAL A 53 7.38 5.79 1.94
C VAL A 53 8.66 5.69 2.77
N GLY A 54 8.50 5.24 4.02
CA GLY A 54 9.61 5.08 4.98
C GLY A 54 9.86 6.30 5.89
N THR A 55 9.21 7.44 5.64
CA THR A 55 9.33 8.64 6.49
C THR A 55 8.05 8.94 7.27
N ASP A 56 6.89 8.82 6.62
CA ASP A 56 5.60 9.31 7.17
C ASP A 56 4.71 8.18 7.72
N GLY A 57 5.31 7.08 8.17
CA GLY A 57 4.59 5.86 8.56
C GLY A 57 3.89 5.14 7.39
N VAL A 58 4.11 5.63 6.16
CA VAL A 58 3.66 4.99 4.93
C VAL A 58 4.53 3.77 4.67
N PHE A 59 3.87 2.61 4.55
CA PHE A 59 4.52 1.33 4.31
C PHE A 59 4.88 1.14 2.83
N ASP A 60 3.96 1.49 1.94
CA ASP A 60 4.16 1.35 0.49
C ASP A 60 3.26 2.33 -0.28
N VAL A 61 3.47 2.40 -1.59
CA VAL A 61 2.69 3.19 -2.54
C VAL A 61 2.03 2.28 -3.57
N LEU A 62 0.74 2.52 -3.83
CA LEU A 62 -0.07 1.90 -4.86
C LEU A 62 -0.01 2.74 -6.13
N LEU A 63 0.27 2.11 -7.25
CA LEU A 63 0.44 2.74 -8.55
C LEU A 63 -0.84 2.57 -9.40
N TYR A 64 -1.01 3.50 -10.34
CA TYR A 64 -2.04 3.44 -11.36
C TYR A 64 -1.47 3.93 -12.70
N ASN A 65 -2.07 3.51 -13.80
CA ASN A 65 -1.61 3.88 -15.13
C ASN A 65 -2.30 5.15 -15.67
N ASP A 66 -1.87 5.58 -16.85
CA ASP A 66 -2.46 6.69 -17.63
C ASP A 66 -3.93 6.50 -18.01
N ALA A 67 -4.47 5.28 -17.95
CA ALA A 67 -5.89 4.98 -18.11
C ALA A 67 -6.69 5.02 -16.78
N GLY A 68 -6.04 5.32 -15.65
CA GLY A 68 -6.68 5.35 -14.33
C GLY A 68 -6.83 3.97 -13.67
N GLU A 69 -6.17 2.94 -14.20
CA GLU A 69 -6.27 1.58 -13.68
C GLU A 69 -5.20 1.32 -12.62
N VAL A 70 -5.60 0.76 -11.47
CA VAL A 70 -4.66 0.31 -10.44
C VAL A 70 -3.86 -0.89 -10.95
N THR A 71 -2.55 -0.85 -10.78
CA THR A 71 -1.65 -1.90 -11.30
C THR A 71 -1.01 -2.73 -10.18
N GLU A 72 -0.13 -2.13 -9.40
CA GLU A 72 0.69 -2.79 -8.39
C GLU A 72 1.20 -1.80 -7.34
N CYS A 73 1.85 -2.29 -6.30
CA CYS A 73 2.61 -1.47 -5.35
C CYS A 73 4.11 -1.44 -5.71
N SER A 74 4.90 -0.57 -5.07
CA SER A 74 6.32 -0.38 -5.45
C SER A 74 7.22 -1.63 -5.27
N ILE A 75 6.81 -2.56 -4.41
CA ILE A 75 7.55 -3.81 -4.14
C ILE A 75 6.66 -5.07 -4.14
N ALA A 76 5.38 -4.96 -4.53
CA ALA A 76 4.43 -6.07 -4.45
C ALA A 76 3.26 -5.92 -5.43
N ASN A 77 2.70 -7.04 -5.87
CA ASN A 77 1.43 -7.04 -6.60
C ASN A 77 0.26 -6.80 -5.62
N VAL A 78 -0.83 -6.23 -6.12
CA VAL A 78 -2.05 -5.99 -5.35
C VAL A 78 -3.14 -7.00 -5.72
N VAL A 79 -3.95 -7.41 -4.75
CA VAL A 79 -5.16 -8.18 -4.97
C VAL A 79 -6.31 -7.60 -4.16
N ARG A 80 -7.48 -7.47 -4.79
CA ARG A 80 -8.70 -7.10 -4.11
C ARG A 80 -9.37 -8.35 -3.55
N VAL A 81 -9.50 -8.42 -2.23
CA VAL A 81 -10.31 -9.45 -1.58
C VAL A 81 -11.75 -8.94 -1.47
N PRO A 82 -12.75 -9.61 -2.07
CA PRO A 82 -14.13 -9.22 -1.91
C PRO A 82 -14.55 -9.38 -0.43
N LEU A 83 -15.14 -8.33 0.14
CA LEU A 83 -15.75 -8.43 1.45
C LEU A 83 -16.93 -9.41 1.36
N ARG A 84 -16.79 -10.59 1.96
CA ARG A 84 -17.93 -11.47 2.23
C ARG A 84 -18.70 -10.88 3.40
N LEU A 85 -19.59 -9.93 3.12
CA LEU A 85 -20.54 -9.48 4.11
C LEU A 85 -21.45 -10.67 4.48
N PRO A 86 -21.65 -10.99 5.76
CA PRO A 86 -22.61 -12.01 6.14
C PRO A 86 -23.99 -11.58 5.65
N ARG A 87 -24.77 -12.53 5.09
CA ARG A 87 -26.07 -12.32 4.42
C ARG A 87 -27.14 -11.59 5.25
N ARG A 88 -26.86 -11.21 6.50
CA ARG A 88 -27.74 -10.48 7.41
C ARG A 88 -27.01 -9.48 8.32
N ALA A 89 -26.00 -8.77 7.83
CA ALA A 89 -25.60 -7.52 8.49
C ALA A 89 -26.53 -6.40 8.01
N THR A 90 -27.58 -6.12 8.78
CA THR A 90 -28.40 -4.91 8.60
C THR A 90 -27.49 -3.68 8.57
N LEU A 91 -27.71 -2.82 7.57
CA LEU A 91 -26.94 -1.62 7.20
C LEU A 91 -26.70 -0.56 8.31
N ARG A 92 -27.04 -0.82 9.57
CA ARG A 92 -26.97 0.17 10.66
C ARG A 92 -25.63 0.30 11.37
N ALA A 93 -24.66 -0.61 11.14
CA ALA A 93 -23.42 -0.61 11.92
C ALA A 93 -22.24 0.15 11.27
N GLN A 94 -22.29 0.51 9.99
CA GLN A 94 -21.13 1.12 9.31
C GLN A 94 -21.05 2.65 9.40
N HIS A 95 -22.16 3.36 9.63
CA HIS A 95 -22.09 4.81 9.86
C HIS A 95 -21.46 5.18 11.22
N ALA A 96 -21.54 4.32 12.24
CA ALA A 96 -21.03 4.66 13.57
C ALA A 96 -19.51 4.54 13.71
N ALA A 97 -18.87 3.63 12.97
CA ALA A 97 -17.42 3.43 13.05
C ALA A 97 -16.62 4.47 12.25
N TRP A 98 -17.20 5.03 11.17
CA TRP A 98 -16.55 6.09 10.38
C TRP A 98 -16.58 7.45 11.09
N LEU A 99 -17.59 7.71 11.93
CA LEU A 99 -17.76 8.98 12.63
C LEU A 99 -16.93 9.13 13.92
N MET A 100 -16.42 8.04 14.51
CA MET A 100 -15.76 8.09 15.82
C MET A 100 -14.22 8.16 15.78
N HIS A 101 -13.58 7.91 14.64
CA HIS A 101 -12.11 7.94 14.50
C HIS A 101 -11.62 8.89 13.39
N ALA A 102 -12.45 9.88 13.04
CA ALA A 102 -12.00 11.02 12.26
C ALA A 102 -11.08 11.93 13.11
N ALA A 103 -9.84 11.50 13.33
CA ALA A 103 -8.74 12.42 13.52
C ALA A 103 -8.38 12.98 12.12
N PRO A 104 -8.30 14.31 11.95
CA PRO A 104 -8.27 14.93 10.64
C PRO A 104 -6.85 14.97 10.10
N ARG A 105 -6.66 14.55 8.84
CA ARG A 105 -5.74 15.13 7.84
C ARG A 105 -5.56 14.17 6.67
N CYS A 106 -6.58 14.09 5.81
CA CYS A 106 -6.46 13.71 4.41
C CYS A 106 -7.72 14.23 3.73
N VAL A 107 -7.78 15.56 3.60
CA VAL A 107 -8.80 16.22 2.77
C VAL A 107 -8.20 16.32 1.38
N TRP A 108 -8.77 15.57 0.44
CA TRP A 108 -8.48 15.65 -0.98
C TRP A 108 -9.27 16.84 -1.55
N SER A 109 -8.60 17.73 -2.28
CA SER A 109 -9.19 18.78 -3.13
C SER A 109 -8.84 18.49 -4.58
#